data_AF-A0A2K6JM71-F1
#
_entry.id   AF-A0A2K6JM71-F1
#
_cell.length_a   1.000
_cell.length_b   1.000
_cell.length_c   1.000
_cell.angle_alpha   90.00
_cell.angle_beta   90.00
_cell.angle_gamma   90.00
#
_symmetry.space_group_name_H-M   'P 1'
#
loop_
_entity.id
_entity.type
_entity.pdbx_description
1 polymer ?
#
loop_
_entity_poly.entity_id
_entity_poly.type
_entity_poly.pdbx_seq_one_letter_code
_entity_poly.pdbx_strand_id
1 'polypeptide(L)'
;MGVDIHHNKDRKVPRKEPKSQDIYLRLLVKLYRSLARRTNSTFNQVVLKRLFMSRTNRPSLSLSRMIQKMNRACSRILRAGGKILTFHQLALDSPKGCGIVLLSGPGKGREVYRHFLKAPGTPHNHTKP
;
A
#
# COMPACT_ATOMS: atom_id res chain seq x y z
N MET A 1 22.25 -38.80 9.27
CA MET A 1 22.93 -37.60 9.81
C MET A 1 21.88 -36.56 10.10
N GLY A 2 21.72 -36.14 11.36
CA GLY A 2 20.83 -35.04 11.72
C GLY A 2 21.55 -33.72 11.41
N VAL A 3 20.94 -32.84 10.63
CA VAL A 3 21.49 -31.51 10.39
C VAL A 3 20.93 -30.58 11.47
N ASP A 4 21.81 -30.04 12.29
CA ASP A 4 21.46 -29.09 13.35
C ASP A 4 21.17 -27.72 12.72
N ILE A 5 19.88 -27.45 12.46
CA ILE A 5 19.43 -26.18 11.89
C ILE A 5 18.35 -25.58 12.80
N HIS A 6 18.45 -24.27 13.04
CA HIS A 6 17.42 -23.52 13.75
C HIS A 6 16.22 -23.19 12.84
N HIS A 7 15.08 -23.86 13.08
CA HIS A 7 13.87 -23.75 12.26
C HIS A 7 12.86 -22.66 12.72
N ASN A 8 13.21 -21.86 13.73
CA ASN A 8 12.27 -20.92 14.37
C ASN A 8 11.83 -19.75 13.45
N LYS A 9 12.55 -19.49 12.36
CA LYS A 9 12.31 -18.35 11.45
C LYS A 9 11.88 -18.77 10.04
N ASP A 10 11.67 -20.05 9.79
CA ASP A 10 11.33 -20.56 8.45
C ASP A 10 9.95 -20.10 7.98
N ARG A 11 9.01 -19.99 8.93
CA ARG A 11 7.65 -19.54 8.64
C ARG A 11 7.61 -18.03 8.39
N LYS A 12 7.58 -17.65 7.12
CA LYS A 12 7.26 -16.27 6.70
C LYS A 12 5.77 -16.00 6.90
N VAL A 13 5.42 -14.81 7.41
CA VAL A 13 4.01 -14.40 7.65
C VAL A 13 3.54 -13.26 6.69
N PRO A 14 3.72 -13.37 5.36
CA PRO A 14 3.09 -12.44 4.41
C PRO A 14 1.64 -12.85 4.13
N ARG A 15 0.81 -11.87 3.79
CA ARG A 15 -0.52 -12.15 3.26
C ARG A 15 -0.41 -12.65 1.82
N LYS A 16 -1.06 -13.78 1.54
CA LYS A 16 -1.13 -14.39 0.19
C LYS A 16 -2.40 -13.99 -0.58
N GLU A 17 -3.39 -13.46 0.12
CA GLU A 17 -4.70 -13.06 -0.41
C GLU A 17 -5.33 -11.96 0.46
N PRO A 18 -6.34 -11.22 -0.03
CA PRO A 18 -7.06 -10.26 0.81
C PRO A 18 -7.96 -11.03 1.79
N LYS A 19 -8.02 -10.56 3.05
CA LYS A 19 -8.96 -11.11 4.05
C LYS A 19 -10.43 -10.78 3.73
N SER A 20 -10.67 -9.77 2.88
CA SER A 20 -12.03 -9.33 2.53
C SER A 20 -12.72 -10.34 1.61
N GLN A 21 -14.04 -10.48 1.78
CA GLN A 21 -14.89 -11.30 0.91
C GLN A 21 -15.47 -10.51 -0.28
N ASP A 22 -15.13 -9.22 -0.40
CA ASP A 22 -15.54 -8.37 -1.52
C ASP A 22 -15.12 -8.96 -2.88
N ILE A 23 -16.12 -9.18 -3.74
CA ILE A 23 -15.98 -9.75 -5.07
C ILE A 23 -15.14 -8.84 -5.98
N TYR A 24 -15.34 -7.52 -5.93
CA TYR A 24 -14.61 -6.57 -6.78
C TYR A 24 -13.12 -6.56 -6.44
N LEU A 25 -12.79 -6.58 -5.15
CA LEU A 25 -11.40 -6.67 -4.70
C LEU A 25 -10.75 -7.99 -5.15
N ARG A 26 -11.49 -9.10 -5.10
CA ARG A 26 -11.00 -10.42 -5.55
C ARG A 26 -10.77 -10.44 -7.07
N LEU A 27 -11.64 -9.82 -7.86
CA LEU A 27 -11.46 -9.68 -9.31
C LEU A 27 -10.23 -8.83 -9.65
N LEU A 28 -10.06 -7.69 -8.97
CA LEU A 28 -8.86 -6.84 -9.10
C LEU A 28 -7.58 -7.59 -8.75
N VAL A 29 -7.60 -8.38 -7.68
CA VAL A 29 -6.46 -9.23 -7.30
C VAL A 29 -6.14 -10.24 -8.39
N LYS A 30 -7.15 -10.91 -8.98
CA LYS A 30 -6.93 -11.87 -10.07
C LYS A 30 -6.26 -11.21 -11.27
N LEU A 31 -6.72 -10.01 -11.66
CA LEU A 31 -6.12 -9.20 -12.72
C LEU A 31 -4.65 -8.88 -12.44
N TYR A 32 -4.35 -8.24 -11.31
CA TYR A 32 -2.99 -7.84 -10.96
C TYR A 32 -2.06 -9.03 -10.67
N ARG A 33 -2.59 -10.18 -10.26
CA ARG A 33 -1.83 -11.42 -10.14
C ARG A 33 -1.41 -11.98 -11.50
N SER A 34 -2.28 -11.89 -12.50
CA SER A 34 -1.95 -12.23 -13.89
C SER A 34 -0.88 -11.28 -14.44
N LEU A 35 -1.10 -9.97 -14.28
CA LEU A 35 -0.16 -8.94 -14.74
C LEU A 35 1.20 -9.07 -14.07
N ALA A 36 1.27 -9.19 -12.74
CA ALA A 36 2.53 -9.30 -12.00
C ALA A 36 3.36 -10.53 -12.41
N ARG A 37 2.70 -11.63 -12.80
CA ARG A 37 3.37 -12.83 -13.29
C ARG A 37 3.86 -12.70 -14.74
N ARG A 38 3.13 -11.98 -15.60
CA ARG A 38 3.38 -11.95 -17.05
C ARG A 38 4.21 -10.76 -17.54
N THR A 39 4.20 -9.63 -16.83
CA THR A 39 4.79 -8.36 -17.33
C THR A 39 6.13 -7.99 -16.71
N ASN A 40 6.65 -8.78 -15.76
CA ASN A 40 7.92 -8.54 -15.03
C ASN A 40 8.06 -7.14 -14.39
N SER A 41 6.96 -6.39 -14.25
CA SER A 41 6.96 -5.05 -13.67
C SER A 41 6.86 -5.10 -12.15
N THR A 42 7.82 -4.47 -11.46
CA THR A 42 7.82 -4.31 -10.00
C THR A 42 6.62 -3.50 -9.51
N PHE A 43 6.09 -2.58 -10.33
CA PHE A 43 4.88 -1.82 -10.04
C PHE A 43 3.69 -2.75 -9.75
N ASN A 44 3.47 -3.75 -10.62
CA ASN A 44 2.35 -4.69 -10.47
C ASN A 44 2.50 -5.57 -9.22
N GLN A 45 3.73 -5.95 -8.87
CA GLN A 45 4.00 -6.68 -7.63
C GLN A 45 3.69 -5.84 -6.38
N VAL A 46 4.04 -4.55 -6.40
CA VAL A 46 3.73 -3.61 -5.32
C VAL A 46 2.23 -3.37 -5.20
N VAL A 47 1.51 -3.16 -6.32
CA VAL A 47 0.05 -2.98 -6.32
C VAL A 47 -0.64 -4.23 -5.77
N LEU A 48 -0.26 -5.43 -6.23
CA LEU A 48 -0.81 -6.69 -5.74
C LEU A 48 -0.60 -6.84 -4.23
N LYS A 49 0.61 -6.57 -3.73
CA LYS A 49 0.91 -6.60 -2.30
C LYS A 49 0.05 -5.59 -1.52
N ARG A 50 -0.18 -4.39 -2.07
CA ARG A 50 -1.02 -3.35 -1.46
C ARG A 50 -2.51 -3.74 -1.42
N LEU A 51 -3.03 -4.45 -2.43
CA LEU A 51 -4.40 -4.96 -2.41
C LEU A 51 -4.64 -5.97 -1.26
N PHE A 52 -3.61 -6.71 -0.85
CA PHE A 52 -3.68 -7.65 0.29
C PHE A 52 -3.59 -6.98 1.67
N MET A 53 -3.11 -5.73 1.75
CA MET A 53 -2.91 -5.02 3.02
C MET A 53 -4.23 -4.82 3.78
N SER A 54 -4.19 -4.73 5.10
CA SER A 54 -5.34 -4.34 5.92
C SER A 54 -5.67 -2.86 5.77
N ARG A 55 -6.87 -2.45 6.19
CA ARG A 55 -7.27 -1.03 6.25
C ARG A 55 -6.33 -0.17 7.11
N THR A 56 -5.74 -0.75 8.16
CA THR A 56 -4.70 -0.08 8.97
C THR A 56 -3.46 0.27 8.16
N ASN A 57 -3.03 -0.66 7.31
CA ASN A 57 -1.86 -0.54 6.47
C ASN A 57 -2.15 0.15 5.11
N ARG A 58 -3.40 0.53 4.84
CA ARG A 58 -3.84 1.35 3.70
C ARG A 58 -4.38 2.69 4.20
N PRO A 59 -3.52 3.61 4.69
CA PRO A 59 -3.96 4.91 5.16
C PRO A 59 -4.52 5.75 4.01
N SER A 60 -5.51 6.59 4.32
CA SER A 60 -6.05 7.56 3.38
C SER A 60 -4.98 8.59 2.99
N LEU A 61 -5.07 9.08 1.75
CA LEU A 61 -4.23 10.11 1.18
C LEU A 61 -5.04 11.39 1.03
N SER A 62 -4.55 12.50 1.59
CA SER A 62 -5.19 13.80 1.40
C SER A 62 -4.84 14.39 0.03
N LEU A 63 -5.77 15.18 -0.53
CA LEU A 63 -5.54 15.91 -1.79
C LEU A 63 -4.34 16.86 -1.68
N SER A 64 -4.18 17.56 -0.56
CA SER A 64 -3.03 18.45 -0.31
C SER A 64 -1.69 17.71 -0.41
N ARG A 65 -1.61 16.50 0.13
CA ARG A 65 -0.39 15.69 0.10
C ARG A 65 -0.13 15.11 -1.28
N MET A 66 -1.18 14.74 -2.01
CA MET A 66 -1.09 14.32 -3.41
C MET A 66 -0.54 15.48 -4.27
N ILE A 67 -1.11 16.68 -4.13
CA ILE A 67 -0.66 17.89 -4.84
C ILE A 67 0.80 18.21 -4.54
N GLN A 68 1.19 18.17 -3.27
CA GLN A 68 2.58 18.43 -2.87
C GLN A 68 3.56 17.42 -3.50
N LYS A 69 3.16 16.16 -3.64
CA LYS A 69 4.02 15.10 -4.21
C LYS A 69 4.04 15.08 -5.73
N MET A 70 3.04 15.65 -6.40
CA MET A 70 2.96 15.70 -7.86
C MET A 70 3.49 17.02 -8.46
N ASN A 71 4.21 17.85 -7.69
CA ASN A 71 4.50 19.25 -8.02
C ASN A 71 3.21 20.04 -8.35
N ARG A 72 3.28 21.33 -8.70
CA ARG A 72 2.15 22.25 -9.03
C ARG A 72 1.15 21.75 -10.12
N ALA A 73 1.19 20.49 -10.54
CA ALA A 73 0.33 19.87 -11.54
C ALA A 73 -1.10 19.58 -11.02
N CYS A 74 -1.30 19.11 -9.79
CA CYS A 74 -2.64 18.65 -9.36
C CYS A 74 -3.70 19.76 -9.16
N SER A 75 -3.31 20.94 -8.68
CA SER A 75 -4.22 22.09 -8.58
C SER A 75 -4.63 22.64 -9.96
N ARG A 76 -3.79 22.42 -10.98
CA ARG A 76 -4.13 22.67 -12.39
C ARG A 76 -4.95 21.53 -12.99
N ILE A 77 -4.65 20.26 -12.67
CA ILE A 77 -5.37 19.07 -13.16
C ILE A 77 -6.84 19.10 -12.72
N LEU A 78 -7.15 19.39 -11.45
CA LEU A 78 -8.54 19.53 -11.00
C LEU A 78 -9.25 20.74 -11.62
N ARG A 79 -8.52 21.83 -11.90
CA ARG A 79 -9.06 23.03 -12.56
C ARG A 79 -9.13 22.93 -14.09
N ALA A 80 -8.47 21.93 -14.69
CA ALA A 80 -8.33 21.73 -16.15
C ALA A 80 -8.96 20.40 -16.64
N GLY A 81 -9.78 19.72 -15.82
CA GLY A 81 -10.50 18.51 -16.25
C GLY A 81 -9.72 17.20 -16.07
N GLY A 82 -9.07 17.01 -14.93
CA GLY A 82 -8.39 15.77 -14.56
C GLY A 82 -9.32 14.57 -14.53
N LYS A 83 -8.81 13.42 -14.98
CA LYS A 83 -9.58 12.16 -15.06
C LYS A 83 -9.35 11.31 -13.81
N ILE A 84 -10.44 10.83 -13.21
CA ILE A 84 -10.39 9.81 -12.17
C ILE A 84 -10.44 8.44 -12.86
N LEU A 85 -9.42 7.62 -12.63
CA LEU A 85 -9.34 6.27 -13.19
C LEU A 85 -9.51 5.23 -12.09
N THR A 86 -10.25 4.17 -12.42
CA THR A 86 -10.29 2.95 -11.62
C THR A 86 -9.06 2.09 -11.91
N PHE A 87 -8.72 1.19 -10.99
CA PHE A 87 -7.58 0.28 -11.17
C PHE A 87 -7.70 -0.64 -12.39
N HIS A 88 -8.92 -1.00 -12.81
CA HIS A 88 -9.13 -1.77 -14.04
C HIS A 88 -8.80 -0.94 -15.29
N GLN A 89 -9.28 0.31 -15.37
CA GLN A 89 -8.96 1.22 -16.47
C GLN A 89 -7.46 1.50 -16.54
N LEU A 90 -6.83 1.73 -15.38
CA LEU A 90 -5.38 1.94 -15.29
C LEU A 90 -4.58 0.73 -15.82
N ALA A 91 -5.07 -0.48 -15.59
CA ALA A 91 -4.43 -1.69 -16.09
C ALA A 91 -4.51 -1.82 -17.62
N LEU A 92 -5.56 -1.29 -18.25
CA LEU A 92 -5.68 -1.21 -19.70
C LEU A 92 -4.77 -0.12 -20.27
N ASP A 93 -4.77 1.07 -19.66
CA ASP A 93 -4.00 2.23 -20.13
C ASP A 93 -2.49 2.04 -19.96
N SER A 94 -2.07 1.39 -18.87
CA SER A 94 -0.65 1.29 -18.49
C SER A 94 -0.35 -0.03 -17.78
N PRO A 95 -0.38 -1.16 -18.51
CA PRO A 95 -0.21 -2.51 -17.95
C PRO A 95 1.16 -2.73 -17.29
N LYS A 96 2.19 -2.00 -17.69
CA LYS A 96 3.54 -2.04 -17.08
C LYS A 96 3.74 -1.01 -15.97
N GLY A 97 2.84 -0.04 -15.82
CA GLY A 97 2.96 1.06 -14.87
C GLY A 97 3.93 2.18 -15.29
N CYS A 98 4.21 2.32 -16.59
CA CYS A 98 5.05 3.39 -17.12
C CYS A 98 4.40 4.76 -16.87
N GLY A 99 5.18 5.74 -16.39
CA GLY A 99 4.67 7.09 -16.11
C GLY A 99 3.76 7.22 -14.89
N ILE A 100 3.65 6.18 -14.05
CA ILE A 100 2.80 6.19 -12.84
C ILE A 100 3.64 6.44 -11.59
N VAL A 101 3.17 7.33 -10.71
CA VAL A 101 3.75 7.54 -9.38
C VAL A 101 2.89 6.85 -8.32
N LEU A 102 3.47 5.90 -7.59
CA LEU A 102 2.81 5.24 -6.46
C LEU A 102 2.91 6.07 -5.19
N LEU A 103 1.78 6.60 -4.72
CA LEU A 103 1.69 7.34 -3.45
C LEU A 103 1.20 6.44 -2.30
N SER A 104 1.52 6.83 -1.06
CA SER A 104 1.01 6.19 0.16
C SER A 104 0.75 7.23 1.24
N GLY A 105 -0.35 7.07 1.98
CA GLY A 105 -0.68 7.93 3.10
C GLY A 105 0.27 7.75 4.29
N PRO A 106 0.17 8.62 5.30
CA PRO A 106 0.96 8.50 6.53
C PRO A 106 0.57 7.24 7.31
N GLY A 107 1.50 6.29 7.40
CA GLY A 107 1.26 5.03 8.12
C GLY A 107 1.12 5.17 9.64
N LYS A 108 1.83 6.14 10.24
CA LYS A 108 1.89 6.34 11.70
C LYS A 108 1.09 7.55 12.20
N GLY A 109 0.20 8.11 11.39
CA GLY A 109 -0.57 9.31 11.75
C GLY A 109 -1.76 9.08 12.70
N ARG A 110 -1.94 7.86 13.23
CA ARG A 110 -3.11 7.50 14.05
C ARG A 110 -2.81 7.63 15.54
N GLU A 111 -3.84 7.90 16.33
CA GLU A 111 -3.75 8.04 17.79
C GLU A 111 -3.11 6.83 18.47
N VAL A 112 -3.42 5.62 18.03
CA VAL A 112 -2.84 4.37 18.56
C VAL A 112 -1.31 4.41 18.59
N TYR A 113 -0.66 5.04 17.60
CA TYR A 113 0.81 5.14 17.57
C TYR A 113 1.40 6.09 18.62
N ARG A 114 0.58 6.95 19.25
CA ARG A 114 0.99 7.81 20.36
C ARG A 114 1.15 7.05 21.68
N HIS A 115 0.49 5.89 21.80
CA HIS A 115 0.55 5.01 22.97
C HIS A 115 1.61 3.90 22.83
N PHE A 116 2.20 3.74 21.64
CA PHE A 116 3.23 2.73 21.39
C PHE A 116 4.61 3.20 21.88
N LEU A 117 5.58 2.27 21.91
CA LEU A 117 6.96 2.43 22.39
C LEU A 117 7.10 2.20 23.89
N LYS A 118 7.76 3.10 24.62
CA LYS A 118 8.05 2.96 26.06
C LYS A 118 6.83 3.35 26.90
N ALA A 119 6.75 2.80 28.10
CA ALA A 119 5.69 3.13 29.04
C ALA A 119 5.65 4.64 29.36
N PRO A 120 4.45 5.23 29.56
CA PRO A 120 4.31 6.60 30.03
C PRO A 120 5.09 6.83 31.34
N GLY A 121 5.70 8.01 31.49
CA GLY A 121 6.44 8.38 32.71
C GLY A 121 7.91 7.94 32.73
N THR A 122 8.39 7.19 31.73
CA THR A 122 9.83 6.90 31.58
C THR A 122 10.59 8.16 31.13
N PRO A 123 11.83 8.41 31.62
CA PRO A 123 12.59 9.61 31.28
C PRO A 123 12.73 9.81 29.76
N HIS A 124 12.64 11.07 29.32
CA HIS A 124 12.71 11.48 27.90
C HIS A 124 11.66 10.84 26.98
N ASN A 125 10.52 10.37 27.50
CA ASN A 125 9.44 9.79 26.69
C ASN A 125 8.16 10.62 26.76
N HIS A 126 7.53 10.78 25.60
CA HIS A 126 6.28 11.52 25.42
C HIS A 126 5.12 10.60 25.00
N THR A 127 5.19 9.32 25.37
CA THR A 127 4.11 8.36 25.11
C THR A 127 2.84 8.82 25.79
N LYS A 128 1.73 8.91 25.04
CA LYS A 128 0.43 9.26 25.59
C LYS A 128 -0.03 8.13 26.53
N PRO A 129 -0.42 8.43 27.78
CA PRO A 129 -1.02 7.43 28.67
C PRO A 129 -2.33 6.89 28.09
#